data_AF-A0A4V3B3V8-F1
#
_entry.id   AF-A0A4V3B3V8-F1
#
_cell.length_a   1.000
_cell.length_b   1.000
_cell.length_c   1.000
_cell.angle_alpha   90.00
_cell.angle_beta   90.00
_cell.angle_gamma   90.00
#
_symmetry.space_group_name_H-M   'P 1'
#
loop_
_entity.id
_entity.type
_entity.pdbx_description
1 polymer ?
#
loop_
_entity_poly.entity_id
_entity_poly.type
_entity_poly.pdbx_seq_one_letter_code
_entity_poly.pdbx_strand_id
1 'polypeptide(L)'
;MQDQLSDGHTTADPVSEPPSETGVDAPRRRGRRQRRTDWRLGGTAVRSWNGSLLVVALLSLGAAIFAGSLVQLLWTNPWAPLASTVVLWVGMLVPVAVAFRRGRPAGLLRFRAADLVYALALGLGLRLLDGWVTDAASRPFPTADPTPSWLLTEALPAGLIGPAVEEFFFRTVILVAVYSLLRRPAGRLAAAVAAVLVSTATFILIHVVDGSLPVAESISVGAVGLVCATLVILTGRIWGAVLVHVVYNATMLLLLAAGGVISGGQ
;
A
#
# COMPACT_ATOMS: atom_id res chain seq x y z
N MET A 1 -59.53 -0.92 -78.20
CA MET A 1 -60.21 -2.05 -77.55
C MET A 1 -59.34 -3.27 -77.83
N GLN A 2 -58.60 -3.72 -76.80
CA GLN A 2 -57.66 -4.87 -76.69
C GLN A 2 -56.58 -5.04 -77.80
N ASP A 3 -55.27 -4.87 -77.52
CA ASP A 3 -54.32 -5.75 -76.78
C ASP A 3 -54.08 -7.10 -77.49
N GLN A 4 -52.88 -7.67 -77.70
CA GLN A 4 -51.47 -7.47 -77.33
C GLN A 4 -50.65 -8.42 -78.26
N LEU A 5 -49.60 -7.98 -78.96
CA LEU A 5 -48.17 -8.10 -78.63
C LEU A 5 -47.64 -9.50 -78.22
N SER A 6 -46.72 -10.05 -79.02
CA SER A 6 -45.49 -10.68 -78.52
C SER A 6 -44.45 -10.80 -79.65
N ASP A 7 -43.49 -9.88 -79.62
CA ASP A 7 -42.31 -9.85 -80.48
C ASP A 7 -41.24 -10.81 -79.94
N GLY A 8 -40.63 -11.56 -80.86
CA GLY A 8 -39.41 -12.30 -80.58
C GLY A 8 -38.17 -11.41 -80.68
N HIS A 9 -37.20 -11.63 -79.81
CA HIS A 9 -35.80 -11.47 -80.20
C HIS A 9 -34.84 -12.27 -79.33
N THR A 10 -33.85 -12.81 -80.03
CA THR A 10 -32.88 -13.82 -79.63
C THR A 10 -31.61 -13.16 -79.09
N THR A 11 -31.09 -13.75 -78.01
CA THR A 11 -29.73 -13.74 -77.43
C THR A 11 -28.62 -12.88 -78.05
N ALA A 12 -27.98 -12.07 -77.20
CA ALA A 12 -26.56 -11.75 -77.29
C ALA A 12 -25.95 -11.68 -75.88
N ASP A 13 -24.85 -12.40 -75.69
CA ASP A 13 -24.08 -12.58 -74.44
C ASP A 13 -23.58 -11.28 -73.81
N PRO A 14 -23.58 -11.15 -72.47
CA PRO A 14 -22.70 -10.25 -71.77
C PRO A 14 -21.49 -11.01 -71.18
N VAL A 15 -20.31 -10.65 -71.70
CA VAL A 15 -19.08 -10.35 -70.96
C VAL A 15 -18.92 -11.05 -69.60
N SER A 16 -18.03 -12.04 -69.57
CA SER A 16 -17.50 -12.66 -68.36
C SER A 16 -16.77 -11.65 -67.46
N GLU A 17 -17.38 -11.34 -66.32
CA GLU A 17 -16.75 -10.66 -65.18
C GLU A 17 -15.69 -11.56 -64.51
N PRO A 18 -14.56 -11.01 -64.02
CA PRO A 18 -13.57 -11.77 -63.27
C PRO A 18 -14.10 -12.11 -61.85
N PRO A 19 -13.68 -13.25 -61.26
CA PRO A 19 -14.16 -13.66 -59.95
C PRO A 19 -13.71 -12.67 -58.86
N SER A 20 -14.67 -12.30 -58.03
CA SER A 20 -14.55 -11.40 -56.90
C SER A 20 -13.62 -11.95 -55.82
N GLU A 21 -12.45 -11.34 -55.69
CA GLU A 21 -11.64 -11.37 -54.47
C GLU A 21 -12.42 -10.75 -53.30
N THR A 22 -13.15 -11.56 -52.53
CA THR A 22 -13.58 -11.15 -51.17
C THR A 22 -13.55 -12.33 -50.20
N GLY A 23 -12.38 -12.95 -50.11
CA GLY A 23 -12.08 -13.99 -49.11
C GLY A 23 -10.90 -13.61 -48.21
N VAL A 24 -10.68 -12.32 -47.93
CA VAL A 24 -9.72 -11.92 -46.90
C VAL A 24 -10.40 -12.10 -45.55
N ASP A 25 -10.19 -13.29 -44.99
CA ASP A 25 -10.39 -13.57 -43.58
C ASP A 25 -9.63 -12.51 -42.76
N ALA A 26 -10.34 -11.43 -42.40
CA ALA A 26 -9.79 -10.39 -41.57
C ALA A 26 -9.33 -11.06 -40.28
N PRO A 27 -8.03 -11.03 -39.92
CA PRO A 27 -7.57 -11.63 -38.70
C PRO A 27 -8.33 -10.91 -37.60
N ARG A 28 -9.26 -11.62 -36.95
CA ARG A 28 -9.97 -11.15 -35.76
C ARG A 28 -8.88 -10.72 -34.80
N ARG A 29 -8.61 -9.40 -34.74
CA ARG A 29 -7.75 -8.76 -33.76
C ARG A 29 -8.48 -8.90 -32.42
N ARG A 30 -8.49 -10.12 -31.88
CA ARG A 30 -8.59 -10.37 -30.45
C ARG A 30 -7.34 -9.74 -29.88
N GLY A 31 -7.39 -8.42 -29.71
CA GLY A 31 -6.38 -7.65 -29.02
C GLY A 31 -6.19 -8.35 -27.69
N ARG A 32 -5.10 -9.10 -27.58
CA ARG A 32 -4.66 -9.79 -26.38
C ARG A 32 -4.50 -8.65 -25.39
N ARG A 33 -5.55 -8.35 -24.59
CA ARG A 33 -5.53 -7.35 -23.52
C ARG A 33 -4.35 -7.75 -22.66
N GLN A 34 -3.18 -7.17 -22.91
CA GLN A 34 -1.98 -7.43 -22.14
C GLN A 34 -2.40 -7.19 -20.69
N ARG A 35 -2.39 -8.27 -19.89
CA ARG A 35 -2.70 -8.19 -18.47
C ARG A 35 -1.71 -7.18 -17.91
N ARG A 36 -2.19 -5.98 -17.60
CA ARG A 36 -1.37 -4.96 -16.96
C ARG A 36 -0.91 -5.55 -15.65
N THR A 37 0.39 -5.80 -15.51
CA THR A 37 0.99 -6.41 -14.33
C THR A 37 1.33 -5.38 -13.26
N ASP A 38 1.15 -4.10 -13.56
CA ASP A 38 1.60 -2.97 -12.75
C ASP A 38 0.52 -1.88 -12.67
N TRP A 39 0.13 -1.54 -11.44
CA TRP A 39 -0.90 -0.54 -11.16
C TRP A 39 -0.47 0.89 -11.47
N ARG A 40 0.84 1.18 -11.53
CA ARG A 40 1.38 2.52 -11.84
C ARG A 40 0.99 2.97 -13.25
N LEU A 41 0.86 2.02 -14.18
CA LEU A 41 0.37 2.22 -15.55
C LEU A 41 -1.15 2.52 -15.62
N GLY A 42 -1.86 2.40 -14.49
CA GLY A 42 -3.29 2.65 -14.37
C GLY A 42 -4.18 1.53 -14.88
N GLY A 43 -5.49 1.73 -14.74
CA GLY A 43 -6.50 0.73 -15.08
C GLY A 43 -7.86 1.07 -14.48
N THR A 44 -8.87 0.25 -14.78
CA THR A 44 -10.21 0.35 -14.15
C THR A 44 -10.13 0.23 -12.63
N ALA A 45 -9.38 -0.74 -12.11
CA ALA A 45 -9.24 -0.96 -10.68
C ALA A 45 -8.75 0.30 -9.94
N VAL A 46 -7.66 0.89 -10.44
CA VAL A 46 -7.02 2.08 -9.84
C VAL A 46 -7.84 3.36 -10.04
N ARG A 47 -8.74 3.43 -11.04
CA ARG A 47 -9.64 4.59 -11.23
C ARG A 47 -10.62 4.79 -10.09
N SER A 48 -10.98 3.72 -9.38
CA SER A 48 -11.87 3.79 -8.22
C SER A 48 -11.18 4.31 -6.95
N TRP A 49 -9.85 4.42 -6.98
CA TRP A 49 -9.01 4.95 -5.90
C TRP A 49 -8.84 6.45 -6.10
N ASN A 50 -9.96 7.16 -5.95
CA ASN A 50 -10.11 8.59 -6.23
C ASN A 50 -10.18 9.42 -4.93
N GLY A 51 -10.42 10.73 -5.05
CA GLY A 51 -10.49 11.64 -3.90
C GLY A 51 -11.50 11.22 -2.82
N SER A 52 -12.61 10.55 -3.18
CA SER A 52 -13.56 10.05 -2.18
C SER A 52 -12.95 8.98 -1.27
N LEU A 53 -12.03 8.15 -1.79
CA LEU A 53 -11.34 7.16 -0.98
C LEU A 53 -10.37 7.83 0.00
N LEU A 54 -9.69 8.89 -0.42
CA LEU A 54 -8.83 9.69 0.46
C LEU A 54 -9.64 10.36 1.57
N VAL A 55 -10.81 10.93 1.25
CA VAL A 55 -11.70 11.51 2.27
C VAL A 55 -12.14 10.45 3.28
N VAL A 56 -12.58 9.27 2.82
CA VAL A 56 -12.93 8.16 3.71
C VAL A 56 -11.73 7.75 4.58
N ALA A 57 -10.54 7.66 4.01
CA ALA A 57 -9.34 7.30 4.75
C ALA A 57 -8.99 8.31 5.84
N LEU A 58 -9.02 9.61 5.51
CA LEU A 58 -8.70 10.69 6.46
C LEU A 58 -9.76 10.82 7.56
N LEU A 59 -11.05 10.74 7.21
CA LEU A 59 -12.14 10.78 8.20
C LEU A 59 -12.11 9.56 9.12
N SER A 60 -11.88 8.37 8.56
CA SER A 60 -11.77 7.13 9.33
C SER A 60 -10.57 7.17 10.29
N LEU A 61 -9.43 7.69 9.83
CA LEU A 61 -8.24 7.87 10.66
C LEU A 61 -8.50 8.88 11.79
N GLY A 62 -9.03 10.07 11.47
CA GLY A 62 -9.33 11.10 12.46
C GLY A 62 -10.35 10.64 13.51
N ALA A 63 -11.40 9.95 13.08
CA ALA A 63 -12.39 9.37 13.99
C ALA A 63 -11.77 8.30 14.91
N ALA A 64 -10.87 7.48 14.40
CA ALA A 64 -10.22 6.44 15.19
C ALA A 64 -9.19 6.99 16.18
N ILE A 65 -8.44 8.02 15.80
CA ILE A 65 -7.56 8.77 16.72
C ILE A 65 -8.42 9.35 17.85
N PHE A 66 -9.49 10.08 17.51
CA PHE A 66 -10.37 10.67 18.52
C PHE A 66 -11.00 9.63 19.45
N ALA A 67 -11.53 8.54 18.90
CA ALA A 67 -12.12 7.46 19.69
C ALA A 67 -11.08 6.74 20.56
N GLY A 68 -9.87 6.49 20.05
CA GLY A 68 -8.76 5.93 20.82
C GLY A 68 -8.36 6.83 21.98
N SER A 69 -8.24 8.14 21.74
CA SER A 69 -7.98 9.13 22.80
C SER A 69 -9.09 9.15 23.86
N LEU A 70 -10.37 9.02 23.45
CA LEU A 70 -11.48 8.91 24.41
C LEU A 70 -11.41 7.62 25.23
N VAL A 71 -11.00 6.50 24.63
CA VAL A 71 -10.76 5.24 25.37
C VAL A 71 -9.70 5.47 26.44
N GLN A 72 -8.56 6.07 26.08
CA GLN A 72 -7.48 6.36 27.03
C GLN A 72 -7.90 7.34 28.14
N LEU A 73 -8.73 8.32 27.81
CA LEU A 73 -9.15 9.36 28.75
C LEU A 73 -10.24 8.89 29.71
N LEU A 74 -11.22 8.12 29.22
CA LEU A 74 -12.44 7.80 29.96
C LEU A 74 -12.40 6.41 30.60
N TRP A 75 -11.56 5.51 30.10
CA TRP A 75 -11.51 4.13 30.58
C TRP A 75 -10.25 3.87 31.40
N THR A 76 -10.36 4.02 32.73
CA THR A 76 -9.28 3.75 33.68
C THR A 76 -9.09 2.23 33.89
N ASN A 77 -8.64 1.53 32.85
CA ASN A 77 -8.42 0.08 32.86
C ASN A 77 -7.03 -0.24 32.29
N PRO A 78 -6.31 -1.25 32.81
CA PRO A 78 -5.01 -1.66 32.26
C PRO A 78 -5.02 -2.02 30.77
N TRP A 79 -6.17 -2.42 30.23
CA TRP A 79 -6.36 -2.75 28.82
C TRP A 79 -6.67 -1.55 27.92
N ALA A 80 -6.83 -0.35 28.47
CA ALA A 80 -7.16 0.85 27.69
C ALA A 80 -6.13 1.17 26.59
N PRO A 81 -4.80 1.05 26.80
CA PRO A 81 -3.82 1.27 25.75
C PRO A 81 -4.01 0.29 24.58
N LEU A 82 -4.15 -1.00 24.87
CA LEU A 82 -4.38 -2.02 23.84
C LEU A 82 -5.70 -1.78 23.11
N ALA A 83 -6.77 -1.45 23.84
CA ALA A 83 -8.07 -1.15 23.26
C ALA A 83 -8.01 0.09 22.33
N SER A 84 -7.30 1.15 22.73
CA SER A 84 -7.05 2.33 21.91
C SER A 84 -6.29 1.98 20.63
N THR A 85 -5.22 1.18 20.73
CA THR A 85 -4.47 0.68 19.58
C THR A 85 -5.35 -0.13 18.62
N VAL A 86 -6.21 -1.00 19.16
CA VAL A 86 -7.16 -1.78 18.34
C VAL A 86 -8.16 -0.88 17.64
N VAL A 87 -8.70 0.14 18.32
CA VAL A 87 -9.60 1.14 17.71
C VAL A 87 -8.91 1.84 16.54
N LEU A 88 -7.64 2.26 16.73
CA LEU A 88 -6.84 2.88 15.69
C LEU A 88 -6.63 1.94 14.49
N TRP A 89 -6.30 0.68 14.73
CA TRP A 89 -6.15 -0.32 13.67
C TRP A 89 -7.44 -0.55 12.90
N VAL A 90 -8.59 -0.65 13.58
CA VAL A 90 -9.90 -0.76 12.92
C VAL A 90 -10.14 0.46 12.03
N GLY A 91 -9.86 1.65 12.53
CA GLY A 91 -9.93 2.91 11.78
C GLY A 91 -9.08 2.92 10.50
N MET A 92 -7.89 2.31 10.55
CA MET A 92 -7.00 2.16 9.39
C MET A 92 -7.44 1.02 8.45
N LEU A 93 -7.98 -0.07 8.97
CA LEU A 93 -8.39 -1.23 8.18
C LEU A 93 -9.69 -1.01 7.41
N VAL A 94 -10.61 -0.18 7.92
CA VAL A 94 -11.85 0.19 7.21
C VAL A 94 -11.58 0.74 5.80
N PRO A 95 -10.77 1.79 5.61
CA PRO A 95 -10.46 2.31 4.27
C PRO A 95 -9.65 1.33 3.42
N VAL A 96 -8.81 0.48 4.02
CA VAL A 96 -8.13 -0.62 3.31
C VAL A 96 -9.16 -1.59 2.71
N ALA A 97 -10.12 -2.04 3.51
CA ALA A 97 -11.19 -2.92 3.07
C ALA A 97 -12.06 -2.25 1.98
N VAL A 98 -12.45 -0.99 2.18
CA VAL A 98 -13.20 -0.21 1.17
C VAL A 98 -12.42 -0.10 -0.14
N ALA A 99 -11.12 0.20 -0.09
CA ALA A 99 -10.27 0.32 -1.27
C ALA A 99 -10.22 -0.99 -2.07
N PHE A 100 -9.96 -2.12 -1.40
CA PHE A 100 -9.89 -3.42 -2.06
C PHE A 100 -11.23 -3.94 -2.55
N ARG A 101 -12.36 -3.54 -1.92
CA ARG A 101 -13.71 -3.80 -2.44
C ARG A 101 -14.01 -3.01 -3.71
N ARG A 102 -13.48 -1.78 -3.85
CA ARG A 102 -13.62 -0.95 -5.05
C ARG A 102 -12.77 -1.44 -6.22
N GLY A 103 -11.63 -2.06 -5.93
CA GLY A 103 -10.82 -2.75 -6.93
C GLY A 103 -9.42 -3.09 -6.43
N ARG A 104 -8.82 -4.14 -6.99
CA ARG A 104 -7.47 -4.60 -6.62
C ARG A 104 -6.43 -4.07 -7.61
N PRO A 105 -5.50 -3.18 -7.19
CA PRO A 105 -4.42 -2.70 -8.06
C PRO A 105 -3.55 -3.87 -8.55
N ALA A 106 -3.27 -3.91 -9.85
CA ALA A 106 -2.53 -5.02 -10.45
C ALA A 106 -1.09 -5.09 -9.92
N GLY A 107 -0.66 -6.30 -9.53
CA GLY A 107 0.70 -6.55 -9.06
C GLY A 107 1.00 -6.10 -7.63
N LEU A 108 0.15 -5.27 -7.00
CA LEU A 108 0.42 -4.69 -5.69
C LEU A 108 0.68 -5.74 -4.60
N LEU A 109 -0.12 -6.80 -4.57
CA LEU A 109 -0.02 -7.89 -3.59
C LEU A 109 0.95 -9.01 -4.02
N ARG A 110 1.68 -8.83 -5.12
CA ARG A 110 2.59 -9.87 -5.62
C ARG A 110 3.85 -9.88 -4.77
N PHE A 111 4.12 -11.02 -4.14
CA PHE A 111 5.37 -11.29 -3.42
C PHE A 111 6.49 -11.72 -4.38
N ARG A 112 7.73 -11.33 -4.11
CA ARG A 112 8.94 -11.94 -4.71
C ARG A 112 10.04 -12.09 -3.66
N ALA A 113 10.95 -13.04 -3.88
CA ALA A 113 12.10 -13.24 -2.99
C ALA A 113 12.96 -11.98 -2.77
N ALA A 114 13.05 -11.10 -3.78
CA ALA A 114 13.72 -9.80 -3.63
C ALA A 114 13.15 -8.93 -2.50
N ASP A 115 11.87 -9.12 -2.13
CA ASP A 115 11.24 -8.38 -1.03
C ASP A 115 11.86 -8.76 0.32
N LEU A 116 12.34 -10.01 0.48
CA LEU A 116 13.09 -10.45 1.66
C LEU A 116 14.48 -9.80 1.71
N VAL A 117 15.15 -9.68 0.55
CA VAL A 117 16.45 -9.02 0.47
C VAL A 117 16.32 -7.54 0.85
N TYR A 118 15.30 -6.85 0.32
CA TYR A 118 15.01 -5.47 0.72
C TYR A 118 14.68 -5.36 2.20
N ALA A 119 13.85 -6.28 2.73
CA ALA A 119 13.48 -6.30 4.14
C ALA A 119 14.69 -6.36 5.07
N LEU A 120 15.58 -7.32 4.82
CA LEU A 120 16.77 -7.51 5.64
C LEU A 120 17.73 -6.33 5.48
N ALA A 121 18.07 -5.96 4.24
CA ALA A 121 19.07 -4.92 4.00
C ALA A 121 18.61 -3.54 4.49
N LEU A 122 17.40 -3.12 4.11
CA LEU A 122 16.89 -1.79 4.44
C LEU A 122 16.36 -1.74 5.88
N GLY A 123 15.72 -2.79 6.38
CA GLY A 123 15.21 -2.84 7.76
C GLY A 123 16.34 -2.80 8.78
N LEU A 124 17.39 -3.61 8.59
CA LEU A 124 18.58 -3.55 9.45
C LEU A 124 19.36 -2.25 9.29
N GLY A 125 19.49 -1.75 8.05
CA GLY A 125 20.12 -0.45 7.79
C GLY A 125 19.42 0.70 8.51
N LEU A 126 18.09 0.73 8.50
CA LEU A 126 17.29 1.71 9.24
C LEU A 126 17.45 1.57 10.76
N ARG A 127 17.56 0.33 11.29
CA ARG A 127 17.83 0.09 12.71
C ARG A 127 19.20 0.63 13.14
N LEU A 128 20.22 0.46 12.30
CA LEU A 128 21.55 1.04 12.55
C LEU A 128 21.53 2.57 12.49
N LEU A 129 20.81 3.14 11.52
CA LEU A 129 20.61 4.58 11.41
C LEU A 129 19.91 5.14 12.65
N ASP A 130 18.84 4.48 13.11
CA ASP A 130 18.11 4.85 14.33
C ASP A 130 19.03 4.83 15.56
N GLY A 131 19.82 3.76 15.74
CA GLY A 131 20.82 3.68 16.80
C GLY A 131 21.88 4.78 16.75
N TRP A 132 22.30 5.20 15.54
CA TRP A 132 23.23 6.30 15.36
C TRP A 132 22.61 7.66 15.67
N VAL A 133 21.40 7.93 15.17
CA VAL A 133 20.67 9.20 15.40
C VAL A 133 20.33 9.39 16.87
N THR A 134 20.04 8.31 17.59
CA THR A 134 19.68 8.33 19.01
C THR A 134 20.90 8.22 19.94
N ASP A 135 22.11 8.10 19.41
CA ASP A 135 23.33 7.82 20.17
C ASP A 135 23.15 6.62 21.13
N ALA A 136 22.59 5.52 20.60
CA ALA A 136 22.23 4.35 21.39
C ALA A 136 23.43 3.70 22.09
N ALA A 137 24.64 3.89 21.57
CA ALA A 137 25.88 3.34 22.15
C ALA A 137 26.26 3.99 23.49
N SER A 138 25.79 5.21 23.78
CA SER A 138 26.04 5.90 25.06
C SER A 138 24.98 5.61 26.12
N ARG A 139 23.94 4.84 25.77
CA ARG A 139 22.80 4.53 26.63
C ARG A 139 22.90 3.11 27.19
N PRO A 140 22.22 2.81 28.31
CA PRO A 140 22.06 1.44 28.78
C PRO A 140 21.47 0.54 27.70
N PHE A 141 21.90 -0.72 27.67
CA PHE A 141 21.36 -1.71 26.74
C PHE A 141 19.84 -1.85 26.97
N PRO A 142 19.00 -1.78 25.92
CA PRO A 142 17.56 -1.81 26.06
C PRO A 142 17.09 -3.14 26.67
N THR A 143 16.15 -3.10 27.60
CA THR A 143 15.64 -4.29 28.31
C THR A 143 14.10 -4.28 28.36
N ALA A 144 13.50 -5.46 28.21
CA ALA A 144 12.11 -5.76 28.53
C ALA A 144 12.03 -7.15 29.14
N ASP A 145 11.01 -7.41 29.96
CA ASP A 145 10.77 -8.76 30.52
C ASP A 145 10.00 -9.62 29.50
N PRO A 146 10.62 -10.64 28.88
CA PRO A 146 10.06 -11.38 27.74
C PRO A 146 9.02 -12.43 28.17
N THR A 147 8.02 -12.01 28.93
CA THR A 147 6.90 -12.84 29.37
C THR A 147 5.93 -13.16 28.22
N PRO A 148 5.11 -14.22 28.34
CA PRO A 148 4.03 -14.48 27.38
C PRO A 148 3.05 -13.31 27.24
N SER A 149 2.79 -12.57 28.32
CA SER A 149 1.98 -11.34 28.29
C SER A 149 2.65 -10.27 27.43
N TRP A 150 3.93 -9.98 27.65
CA TRP A 150 4.68 -9.00 26.85
C TRP A 150 4.66 -9.36 25.36
N LEU A 151 4.84 -10.63 25.04
CA LEU A 151 4.76 -11.11 23.66
C LEU A 151 3.40 -10.78 23.01
N LEU A 152 2.30 -10.97 23.74
CA LEU A 152 0.94 -10.78 23.23
C LEU A 152 0.49 -9.32 23.21
N THR A 153 0.86 -8.52 24.22
CA THR A 153 0.35 -7.15 24.39
C THR A 153 1.29 -6.09 23.83
N GLU A 154 2.57 -6.40 23.60
CA GLU A 154 3.56 -5.44 23.13
C GLU A 154 4.26 -5.93 21.87
N ALA A 155 4.97 -7.06 21.93
CA ALA A 155 5.88 -7.46 20.86
C ALA A 155 5.13 -7.84 19.57
N LEU A 156 4.05 -8.61 19.66
CA LEU A 156 3.26 -8.97 18.49
C LEU A 156 2.51 -7.76 17.90
N PRO A 157 1.84 -6.91 18.70
CA PRO A 157 1.30 -5.63 18.25
C PRO A 157 2.31 -4.72 17.56
N ALA A 158 3.44 -4.42 18.20
CA ALA A 158 4.42 -3.45 17.70
C ALA A 158 5.32 -4.04 16.60
N GLY A 159 5.64 -5.32 16.66
CA GLY A 159 6.58 -5.97 15.75
C GLY A 159 5.97 -6.45 14.45
N LEU A 160 4.67 -6.77 14.44
CA LEU A 160 4.03 -7.41 13.29
C LEU A 160 2.70 -6.77 12.90
N ILE A 161 1.75 -6.67 13.83
CA ILE A 161 0.38 -6.27 13.49
C ILE A 161 0.32 -4.79 13.10
N GLY A 162 0.88 -3.90 13.94
CA GLY A 162 0.99 -2.47 13.70
C GLY A 162 1.65 -2.16 12.35
N PRO A 163 2.90 -2.61 12.11
CA PRO A 163 3.58 -2.43 10.84
C PRO A 163 2.77 -2.91 9.63
N ALA A 164 2.13 -4.08 9.71
CA ALA A 164 1.31 -4.57 8.61
C ALA A 164 0.11 -3.64 8.35
N VAL A 165 -0.66 -3.30 9.39
CA VAL A 165 -1.83 -2.42 9.28
C VAL A 165 -1.44 -1.05 8.72
N GLU A 166 -0.37 -0.46 9.25
CA GLU A 166 0.16 0.83 8.83
C GLU A 166 0.59 0.81 7.36
N GLU A 167 1.35 -0.19 6.93
CA GLU A 167 1.79 -0.27 5.54
C GLU A 167 0.61 -0.46 4.57
N PHE A 168 -0.40 -1.25 4.93
CA PHE A 168 -1.62 -1.35 4.13
C PHE A 168 -2.40 -0.02 4.09
N PHE A 169 -2.46 0.73 5.19
CA PHE A 169 -3.14 2.03 5.17
C PHE A 169 -2.35 3.08 4.39
N PHE A 170 -1.11 3.36 4.79
CA PHE A 170 -0.31 4.43 4.22
C PHE A 170 0.18 4.10 2.80
N ARG A 171 0.79 2.93 2.61
CA ARG A 171 1.51 2.63 1.35
C ARG A 171 0.61 1.98 0.31
N THR A 172 -0.44 1.30 0.75
CA THR A 172 -1.49 0.89 -0.16
C THR A 172 -2.52 2.00 -0.35
N VAL A 173 -3.29 2.42 0.66
CA VAL A 173 -4.42 3.35 0.42
C VAL A 173 -3.96 4.76 0.07
N ILE A 174 -3.24 5.44 0.96
CA ILE A 174 -2.90 6.87 0.80
C ILE A 174 -2.00 7.07 -0.42
N LEU A 175 -0.88 6.36 -0.49
CA LEU A 175 0.11 6.49 -1.57
C LEU A 175 -0.49 6.16 -2.94
N VAL A 176 -1.19 5.03 -3.09
CA VAL A 176 -1.76 4.65 -4.40
C VAL A 176 -2.85 5.63 -4.81
N ALA A 177 -3.71 6.08 -3.90
CA ALA A 177 -4.77 7.04 -4.24
C ALA A 177 -4.19 8.41 -4.64
N VAL A 178 -3.23 8.95 -3.91
CA VAL A 178 -2.55 10.23 -4.25
C VAL A 178 -1.84 10.11 -5.60
N TYR A 179 -1.05 9.05 -5.81
CA TYR A 179 -0.39 8.82 -7.10
C TYR A 179 -1.41 8.76 -8.25
N SER A 180 -2.51 8.05 -8.04
CA SER A 180 -3.52 7.81 -9.06
C SER A 180 -4.30 9.06 -9.44
N LEU A 181 -4.52 9.94 -8.46
CA LEU A 181 -5.15 11.24 -8.64
C LEU A 181 -4.24 12.20 -9.42
N LEU A 182 -2.96 12.26 -9.05
CA LEU A 182 -2.03 13.27 -9.57
C LEU A 182 -1.32 12.87 -10.87
N ARG A 183 -1.19 11.58 -11.19
CA ARG A 183 -0.39 11.13 -12.36
C ARG A 183 -0.84 11.69 -13.70
N ARG A 184 -2.13 12.01 -13.85
CA ARG A 184 -2.72 12.57 -15.08
C ARG A 184 -2.51 14.08 -15.16
N PRO A 185 -2.90 14.88 -14.16
CA PRO A 185 -2.71 16.33 -14.22
C PRO A 185 -1.25 16.77 -14.05
N ALA A 186 -0.44 16.09 -13.24
CA ALA A 186 0.91 16.53 -12.87
C ALA A 186 2.04 15.67 -13.52
N GLY A 187 1.69 14.59 -14.20
CA GLY A 187 2.66 13.63 -14.71
C GLY A 187 3.15 12.62 -13.67
N ARG A 188 3.86 11.58 -14.15
CA ARG A 188 4.20 10.40 -13.33
C ARG A 188 5.20 10.69 -12.22
N LEU A 189 6.22 11.51 -12.51
CA LEU A 189 7.29 11.81 -11.55
C LEU A 189 6.77 12.66 -10.40
N ALA A 190 6.11 13.79 -10.72
CA ALA A 190 5.52 14.66 -9.70
C ALA A 190 4.49 13.92 -8.83
N ALA A 191 3.66 13.06 -9.44
CA ALA A 191 2.72 12.24 -8.69
C ALA A 191 3.39 11.21 -7.78
N ALA A 192 4.52 10.62 -8.21
CA ALA A 192 5.31 9.71 -7.38
C ALA A 192 5.90 10.44 -6.17
N VAL A 193 6.55 11.59 -6.40
CA VAL A 193 7.11 12.42 -5.32
C VAL A 193 6.03 12.86 -4.35
N ALA A 194 4.91 13.40 -4.85
CA ALA A 194 3.79 13.82 -4.01
C ALA A 194 3.20 12.65 -3.19
N ALA A 195 3.03 11.48 -3.81
CA ALA A 195 2.51 10.30 -3.11
C ALA A 195 3.46 9.81 -2.00
N VAL A 196 4.78 9.82 -2.25
CA VAL A 196 5.79 9.50 -1.24
C VAL A 196 5.73 10.50 -0.09
N LEU A 197 5.78 11.80 -0.40
CA LEU A 197 5.80 12.84 0.62
C LEU A 197 4.51 12.86 1.45
N VAL A 198 3.33 12.78 0.83
CA VAL A 198 2.05 12.75 1.55
C VAL A 198 1.93 11.50 2.41
N SER A 199 2.27 10.32 1.88
CA SER A 199 2.22 9.07 2.65
C SER A 199 3.16 9.12 3.85
N THR A 200 4.39 9.64 3.68
CA THR A 200 5.36 9.77 4.77
C THR A 200 4.92 10.83 5.78
N ALA A 201 4.43 11.98 5.33
CA ALA A 201 3.96 13.05 6.20
C ALA A 201 2.78 12.60 7.07
N THR A 202 1.76 11.95 6.49
CA THR A 202 0.64 11.43 7.30
C THR A 202 1.09 10.33 8.27
N PHE A 203 2.07 9.51 7.89
CA PHE A 203 2.68 8.51 8.76
C PHE A 203 3.42 9.14 9.96
N ILE A 204 4.18 10.22 9.75
CA ILE A 204 4.82 10.95 10.85
C ILE A 204 3.76 11.63 11.73
N LEU A 205 2.76 12.27 11.12
CA LEU A 205 1.71 13.00 11.86
C LEU A 205 0.96 12.12 12.84
N ILE A 206 0.63 10.87 12.49
CA ILE A 206 -0.05 9.97 13.43
C ILE A 206 0.83 9.65 14.65
N HIS A 207 2.15 9.50 14.46
CA HIS A 207 3.07 9.24 15.57
C HIS A 207 3.16 10.45 16.50
N VAL A 208 3.24 11.66 15.93
CA VAL A 208 3.25 12.91 16.71
C VAL A 208 1.95 13.05 17.52
N VAL A 209 0.79 12.74 16.92
CA VAL A 209 -0.51 12.85 17.59
C VAL A 209 -0.69 11.78 18.68
N ASP A 210 -0.14 10.58 18.48
CA ASP A 210 -0.17 9.51 19.49
C ASP A 210 0.82 9.74 20.64
N GLY A 211 1.44 10.93 20.70
CA GLY A 211 2.38 11.32 21.76
C GLY A 211 3.75 10.67 21.66
N SER A 212 4.02 9.98 20.55
CA SER A 212 5.32 9.37 20.29
C SER A 212 6.23 10.37 19.60
N LEU A 213 7.50 10.38 19.99
CA LEU A 213 8.63 11.00 19.29
C LEU A 213 9.05 12.42 19.73
N PRO A 214 10.06 12.52 20.63
CA PRO A 214 11.11 13.55 20.54
C PRO A 214 11.64 13.72 19.09
N VAL A 215 12.29 14.85 18.81
CA VAL A 215 12.75 15.20 17.45
C VAL A 215 13.61 14.11 16.80
N ALA A 216 14.50 13.46 17.56
CA ALA A 216 15.37 12.39 17.05
C ALA A 216 14.57 11.16 16.58
N GLU A 217 13.56 10.77 17.36
CA GLU A 217 12.66 9.67 17.04
C GLU A 217 11.79 9.97 15.80
N SER A 218 11.43 11.24 15.57
CA SER A 218 10.73 11.69 14.36
C SER A 218 11.55 11.50 13.09
N ILE A 219 12.89 11.60 13.18
CA ILE A 219 13.80 11.36 12.05
C ILE A 219 13.76 9.88 11.66
N SER A 220 13.87 8.97 12.62
CA SER A 220 13.85 7.52 12.37
C SER A 220 12.52 7.07 11.78
N VAL A 221 11.40 7.51 12.36
CA VAL A 221 10.05 7.21 11.84
C VAL A 221 9.86 7.81 10.44
N GLY A 222 10.34 9.03 10.21
CA GLY A 222 10.33 9.64 8.88
C GLY A 222 11.15 8.84 7.85
N ALA A 223 12.32 8.33 8.24
CA ALA A 223 13.18 7.51 7.40
C ALA A 223 12.52 6.17 7.02
N VAL A 224 11.94 5.46 7.98
CA VAL A 224 11.15 4.24 7.72
C VAL A 224 10.03 4.56 6.73
N GLY A 225 9.28 5.63 7.00
CA GLY A 225 8.14 6.00 6.18
C GLY A 225 8.52 6.33 4.74
N LEU A 226 9.63 7.06 4.55
CA LEU A 226 10.20 7.43 3.26
C LEU A 226 10.72 6.22 2.47
N VAL A 227 11.46 5.33 3.14
CA VAL A 227 12.01 4.11 2.51
C VAL A 227 10.87 3.19 2.06
N CYS A 228 9.90 2.92 2.93
CA CYS A 228 8.74 2.08 2.60
C CYS A 228 7.92 2.66 1.43
N ALA A 229 7.62 3.95 1.45
CA ALA A 229 6.88 4.61 0.37
C ALA A 229 7.64 4.58 -0.97
N THR A 230 8.93 4.90 -0.94
CA THR A 230 9.81 4.84 -2.11
C THR A 230 9.87 3.42 -2.67
N LEU A 231 10.03 2.41 -1.83
CA LEU A 231 10.11 1.01 -2.25
C LEU A 231 8.84 0.56 -2.96
N VAL A 232 7.66 0.97 -2.48
CA VAL A 232 6.37 0.65 -3.12
C VAL A 232 6.22 1.36 -4.46
N ILE A 233 6.63 2.62 -4.57
CA ILE A 233 6.66 3.35 -5.85
C ILE A 233 7.61 2.71 -6.85
N LEU A 234 8.80 2.26 -6.43
CA LEU A 234 9.81 1.67 -7.32
C LEU A 234 9.46 0.25 -7.75
N THR A 235 8.95 -0.56 -6.83
CA THR A 235 8.69 -1.98 -7.09
C THR A 235 7.26 -2.28 -7.53
N GLY A 236 6.32 -1.37 -7.27
CA GLY A 236 4.89 -1.56 -7.48
C GLY A 236 4.25 -2.59 -6.54
N ARG A 237 4.93 -2.99 -5.44
CA ARG A 237 4.55 -4.11 -4.57
C ARG A 237 4.60 -3.71 -3.10
N ILE A 238 3.65 -4.19 -2.29
CA ILE A 238 3.52 -3.80 -0.87
C ILE A 238 4.45 -4.58 0.06
N TRP A 239 4.75 -5.84 -0.27
CA TRP A 239 5.44 -6.76 0.66
C TRP A 239 6.84 -6.31 1.05
N GLY A 240 7.57 -5.66 0.14
CA GLY A 240 8.87 -5.08 0.49
C GLY A 240 8.75 -4.08 1.65
N ALA A 241 7.77 -3.18 1.61
CA ALA A 241 7.57 -2.19 2.67
C ALA A 241 7.09 -2.81 3.98
N VAL A 242 6.11 -3.73 3.92
CA VAL A 242 5.63 -4.48 5.11
C VAL A 242 6.79 -5.17 5.81
N LEU A 243 7.63 -5.90 5.06
CA LEU A 243 8.72 -6.66 5.65
C LEU A 243 9.86 -5.77 6.14
N VAL A 244 10.19 -4.67 5.44
CA VAL A 244 11.16 -3.68 5.94
C VAL A 244 10.71 -3.12 7.28
N HIS A 245 9.44 -2.73 7.40
CA HIS A 245 8.89 -2.17 8.62
C HIS A 245 8.86 -3.21 9.76
N VAL A 246 8.43 -4.44 9.46
CA VAL A 246 8.47 -5.57 10.42
C VAL A 246 9.89 -5.86 10.88
N VAL A 247 10.88 -5.94 9.98
CA VAL A 247 12.29 -6.17 10.36
C VAL A 247 12.82 -5.02 11.22
N TYR A 248 12.50 -3.77 10.84
CA TYR A 248 12.89 -2.60 11.61
C TYR A 248 12.35 -2.69 13.05
N ASN A 249 11.06 -3.00 13.27
CA ASN A 249 10.50 -3.09 14.62
C ASN A 249 10.93 -4.35 15.37
N ALA A 250 10.89 -5.52 14.71
CA ALA A 250 11.25 -6.79 15.32
C ALA A 250 12.69 -6.80 15.84
N THR A 251 13.62 -6.12 15.15
CA THR A 251 15.01 -6.03 15.62
C THR A 251 15.14 -5.28 16.93
N MET A 252 14.34 -4.23 17.19
CA MET A 252 14.30 -3.58 18.52
C MET A 252 13.75 -4.52 19.59
N LEU A 253 12.65 -5.21 19.28
CA LEU A 253 12.01 -6.13 20.21
C LEU A 253 12.94 -7.28 20.58
N LEU A 254 13.75 -7.77 19.62
CA LEU A 254 14.79 -8.77 19.87
C LEU A 254 15.90 -8.22 20.78
N LEU A 255 16.32 -6.96 20.59
CA LEU A 255 17.30 -6.31 21.47
C LEU A 255 16.75 -6.15 22.89
N LEU A 256 15.51 -5.68 23.04
CA LEU A 256 14.82 -5.56 24.33
C LEU A 256 14.74 -6.90 25.07
N ALA A 257 14.29 -7.95 24.37
CA ALA A 257 14.21 -9.30 24.95
C ALA A 257 15.60 -9.84 25.34
N ALA A 258 16.61 -9.62 24.50
CA ALA A 258 17.99 -10.01 24.81
C ALA A 258 18.51 -9.29 26.07
N GLY A 259 18.22 -8.00 26.22
CA GLY A 259 18.60 -7.23 27.42
C GLY A 259 17.93 -7.75 28.67
N GLY A 260 16.65 -8.13 28.58
CA GLY A 260 15.92 -8.79 29.67
C GLY A 260 16.57 -10.09 30.13
N VAL A 261 16.92 -10.96 29.18
CA VAL A 261 17.58 -12.24 29.47
C VAL A 261 18.96 -12.04 30.09
N ILE A 262 19.74 -11.09 29.57
CA ILE A 262 21.09 -10.79 30.08
C ILE A 262 21.02 -10.21 31.50
N SER A 263 20.07 -9.31 31.76
CA SER A 263 19.93 -8.65 33.07
C SER A 263 19.29 -9.53 34.14
N GLY A 264 18.35 -10.40 33.79
CA GLY A 264 17.72 -11.35 34.71
C GLY A 264 18.56 -12.61 35.01
N GLY A 265 19.67 -12.82 34.30
CA GLY A 265 20.64 -13.89 34.55
C GLY A 265 21.77 -13.52 35.52
N GLN A 266 21.77 -12.29 36.04
CA GLN A 266 22.64 -11.81 37.13
C GLN A 266 21.85 -11.78 38.45
#